data_AF-A0A358FWZ8-F1
#
_entry.id   AF-A0A358FWZ8-F1
#
_cell.length_a   1.000
_cell.length_b   1.000
_cell.length_c   1.000
_cell.angle_alpha   90.00
_cell.angle_beta   90.00
_cell.angle_gamma   90.00
#
_symmetry.space_group_name_H-M   'P 1'
#
loop_
_entity.id
_entity.type
_entity.pdbx_description
1 polymer ?
#
loop_
_entity_poly.entity_id
_entity_poly.type
_entity_poly.pdbx_seq_one_letter_code
_entity_poly.pdbx_strand_id
1 'polypeptide(L)'
;MVETLSATLAVIVGVATLVIAVSWITGQERVLGAVREFRSTITLCVAGGAMLGSLYFSEVANYIPCRFCWFQRVAMYPIALIGLVAFIRRDAGARFYVLPMAAIGACISGWHYLIEWRPGLDTGSCSATGPSCTDIWFRSFGFLTLAGMALIGFLALIVVNAIPEPVDE
;
A
#
# COMPACT_ATOMS: atom_id res chain seq x y z
N MET A 1 -14.54 -6.43 -14.19
CA MET A 1 -15.27 -6.24 -12.91
C MET A 1 -14.33 -6.16 -11.71
N VAL A 2 -13.39 -7.11 -11.55
CA VAL A 2 -12.47 -7.08 -10.39
C VAL A 2 -11.45 -5.94 -10.46
N GLU A 3 -10.90 -5.64 -11.65
CA GLU A 3 -10.02 -4.48 -11.86
C GLU A 3 -10.68 -3.17 -11.43
N THR A 4 -11.89 -2.89 -11.91
CA THR A 4 -12.63 -1.65 -11.58
C THR A 4 -13.02 -1.59 -10.11
N LEU A 5 -13.41 -2.71 -9.50
CA LEU A 5 -13.68 -2.79 -8.06
C LEU A 5 -12.43 -2.46 -7.24
N SER A 6 -11.32 -3.13 -7.52
CA SER A 6 -10.06 -2.94 -6.81
C SER A 6 -9.52 -1.51 -6.98
N ALA A 7 -9.63 -0.94 -8.18
CA ALA A 7 -9.31 0.45 -8.45
C ALA A 7 -10.17 1.42 -7.64
N THR A 8 -11.48 1.17 -7.55
CA THR A 8 -12.40 2.01 -6.77
C THR A 8 -12.08 1.95 -5.28
N LEU A 9 -11.82 0.75 -4.74
CA LEU A 9 -11.39 0.58 -3.35
C LEU A 9 -10.07 1.31 -3.08
N ALA A 10 -9.10 1.23 -4.00
CA ALA A 10 -7.84 1.97 -3.87
C ALA A 10 -8.06 3.49 -3.85
N VAL A 11 -8.96 4.03 -4.68
CA VAL A 11 -9.31 5.46 -4.64
C VAL A 11 -9.95 5.84 -3.30
N ILE A 12 -10.88 5.02 -2.78
CA ILE A 12 -11.49 5.25 -1.47
C ILE A 12 -10.43 5.28 -0.35
N VAL A 13 -9.51 4.32 -0.35
CA VAL A 13 -8.39 4.28 0.61
C VAL A 13 -7.49 5.50 0.45
N GLY A 14 -7.20 5.93 -0.78
CA GLY A 14 -6.42 7.13 -1.06
C GLY A 14 -7.08 8.40 -0.50
N VAL A 15 -8.38 8.59 -0.75
CA VAL A 15 -9.16 9.71 -0.21
C VAL A 15 -9.19 9.67 1.32
N ALA A 16 -9.46 8.51 1.91
CA ALA A 16 -9.44 8.35 3.37
C ALA A 16 -8.07 8.69 3.96
N THR A 17 -6.99 8.26 3.30
CA THR A 17 -5.61 8.57 3.70
C THR A 17 -5.34 10.07 3.68
N LEU A 18 -5.79 10.78 2.63
CA LEU A 18 -5.69 12.24 2.55
C LEU A 18 -6.48 12.93 3.68
N VAL A 19 -7.71 12.47 3.95
CA VAL A 19 -8.52 13.01 5.06
C VAL A 19 -7.82 12.82 6.40
N ILE A 20 -7.26 11.63 6.65
CA ILE A 20 -6.51 11.35 7.89
C ILE A 20 -5.25 12.21 7.98
N ALA A 21 -4.50 12.35 6.88
CA ALA A 21 -3.30 13.19 6.83
C ALA A 21 -3.63 14.68 7.10
N VAL A 22 -4.69 15.20 6.48
CA VAL A 22 -5.18 16.58 6.74
C VAL A 22 -5.66 16.73 8.19
N SER A 23 -6.36 15.72 8.72
CA SER A 23 -6.81 15.72 10.12
C SER A 23 -5.64 15.72 11.10
N TRP A 24 -4.53 15.04 10.74
CA TRP A 24 -3.30 15.06 11.51
C TRP A 24 -2.62 16.44 11.50
N ILE A 25 -2.52 17.07 10.32
CA ILE A 25 -1.93 18.42 10.19
C ILE A 25 -2.79 19.48 10.90
N THR A 26 -4.12 19.34 10.87
CA THR A 26 -5.05 20.29 11.49
C THR A 26 -5.34 20.02 12.97
N GLY A 27 -4.77 18.97 13.56
CA GLY A 27 -4.94 18.64 14.98
C GLY A 27 -6.35 18.19 15.35
N GLN A 28 -7.07 17.52 14.45
CA GLN A 28 -8.43 17.05 14.69
C GLN A 28 -8.43 15.76 15.54
N GLU A 29 -8.34 15.89 16.86
CA GLU A 29 -8.27 14.76 17.80
C GLU A 29 -9.46 13.79 17.70
N ARG A 30 -10.64 14.24 17.27
CA ARG A 30 -11.78 13.33 17.04
C ARG A 30 -11.48 12.26 15.99
N VAL A 31 -10.83 12.64 14.90
CA VAL A 31 -10.46 11.71 13.82
C VAL A 31 -9.23 10.90 14.24
N LEU A 32 -8.23 11.55 14.84
CA LEU A 32 -7.01 10.88 15.27
C LEU A 32 -7.27 9.83 16.35
N GLY A 33 -8.15 10.11 17.31
CA GLY A 33 -8.59 9.16 18.33
C GLY A 33 -9.23 7.91 17.72
N ALA A 34 -10.13 8.08 16.75
CA ALA A 34 -10.74 6.95 16.02
C ALA A 34 -9.68 6.14 15.24
N VAL A 35 -8.71 6.81 14.60
CA VAL A 35 -7.63 6.10 13.87
C VAL A 35 -6.71 5.34 14.83
N ARG A 36 -6.41 5.89 16.02
CA ARG A 36 -5.64 5.19 17.06
C ARG A 36 -6.37 3.94 17.55
N GLU A 37 -7.66 4.07 17.86
CA GLU A 37 -8.51 2.96 18.31
C GLU A 37 -8.56 1.81 17.30
N PHE A 38 -8.71 2.13 16.00
CA PHE A 38 -8.81 1.14 14.94
C PHE A 38 -7.50 0.86 14.19
N ARG A 39 -6.35 1.32 14.69
CA ARG A 39 -5.07 1.29 13.95
C ARG A 39 -4.73 -0.11 13.43
N SER A 40 -4.78 -1.12 14.30
CA SER A 40 -4.42 -2.50 13.94
C SER A 40 -5.38 -3.09 12.91
N THR A 41 -6.67 -2.79 13.06
CA THR A 41 -7.71 -3.19 12.10
C THR A 41 -7.50 -2.55 10.74
N ILE A 42 -7.28 -1.22 10.68
CA ILE A 42 -7.02 -0.49 9.43
C ILE A 42 -5.76 -1.06 8.75
N THR A 43 -4.69 -1.27 9.52
CA THR A 43 -3.43 -1.86 9.02
C THR A 43 -3.66 -3.23 8.40
N LEU A 44 -4.40 -4.12 9.08
CA LEU A 44 -4.75 -5.44 8.56
C LEU A 44 -5.62 -5.35 7.29
N CYS A 45 -6.65 -4.50 7.29
CA CYS A 45 -7.54 -4.36 6.13
C CYS A 45 -6.79 -3.86 4.89
N VAL A 46 -5.92 -2.85 5.05
CA VAL A 46 -5.14 -2.30 3.94
C VAL A 46 -4.11 -3.31 3.43
N ALA A 47 -3.24 -3.83 4.32
CA ALA A 47 -2.17 -4.73 3.91
C ALA A 47 -2.68 -6.11 3.47
N GLY A 48 -3.65 -6.66 4.20
CA GLY A 48 -4.30 -7.92 3.86
C GLY A 48 -5.10 -7.83 2.57
N GLY A 49 -5.85 -6.74 2.37
CA GLY A 49 -6.56 -6.48 1.10
C GLY A 49 -5.59 -6.35 -0.08
N ALA A 50 -4.48 -5.63 0.09
CA ALA A 50 -3.44 -5.51 -0.93
C ALA A 50 -2.77 -6.85 -1.25
N MET A 51 -2.46 -7.66 -0.23
CA MET A 51 -1.89 -9.01 -0.40
C MET A 51 -2.86 -9.92 -1.17
N LEU A 52 -4.13 -9.99 -0.75
CA LEU A 52 -5.14 -10.81 -1.40
C LEU A 52 -5.42 -10.36 -2.84
N GLY A 53 -5.50 -9.04 -3.07
CA GLY A 53 -5.64 -8.49 -4.41
C GLY A 53 -4.45 -8.84 -5.30
N SER A 54 -3.23 -8.69 -4.78
CA SER A 54 -2.00 -9.07 -5.48
C SER A 54 -1.99 -10.56 -5.86
N LEU A 55 -2.40 -11.46 -4.95
CA LEU A 55 -2.49 -12.89 -5.22
C LEU A 55 -3.59 -13.22 -6.25
N TYR A 56 -4.75 -12.58 -6.15
CA TYR A 56 -5.81 -12.76 -7.14
C TYR A 56 -5.33 -12.42 -8.55
N PHE A 57 -4.63 -11.30 -8.70
CA PHE A 57 -4.12 -10.88 -10.00
C PHE A 57 -3.09 -11.86 -10.57
N SER A 58 -2.20 -12.44 -9.76
CA SER A 58 -1.23 -13.41 -10.30
C SER A 58 -1.81 -14.80 -10.53
N GLU A 59 -2.59 -15.33 -9.60
CA GLU A 59 -3.01 -16.73 -9.65
C GLU A 59 -4.31 -16.95 -10.44
N VAL A 60 -5.19 -15.94 -10.48
CA VAL A 60 -6.50 -16.06 -11.13
C VAL A 60 -6.54 -15.28 -12.44
N ALA A 61 -6.08 -14.02 -12.43
CA ALA A 61 -6.03 -13.20 -13.64
C ALA A 61 -4.76 -13.43 -14.50
N ASN A 62 -3.82 -14.27 -14.02
CA ASN A 62 -2.57 -14.62 -14.72
C ASN A 62 -1.67 -13.42 -15.06
N TYR A 63 -1.73 -12.34 -14.26
CA TYR A 63 -0.82 -11.21 -14.38
C TYR A 63 0.52 -11.59 -13.77
N ILE A 64 1.48 -11.89 -14.64
CA ILE A 64 2.83 -12.28 -14.22
C ILE A 64 3.51 -11.06 -13.57
N PRO A 65 3.93 -11.15 -12.30
CA PRO A 65 4.57 -10.03 -11.61
C PRO A 65 5.96 -9.78 -12.19
N CYS A 66 6.26 -8.51 -12.47
CA CYS A 66 7.61 -8.07 -12.80
C CYS A 66 8.51 -8.05 -11.55
N ARG A 67 9.79 -7.73 -11.73
CA ARG A 67 10.78 -7.66 -10.64
C ARG A 67 10.41 -6.63 -9.57
N PHE A 68 9.91 -5.44 -9.93
CA PHE A 68 9.47 -4.45 -8.95
C PHE A 68 8.20 -4.87 -8.21
N CYS A 69 7.23 -5.51 -8.89
CA CYS A 69 6.07 -6.11 -8.22
C CYS A 69 6.51 -7.13 -7.16
N TRP A 70 7.52 -7.95 -7.44
CA TRP A 70 8.09 -8.88 -6.46
C TRP A 70 8.66 -8.18 -5.23
N PHE A 71 9.44 -7.12 -5.42
CA PHE A 71 9.95 -6.34 -4.28
C PHE A 71 8.83 -5.67 -3.48
N GLN A 72 7.78 -5.19 -4.14
CA GLN A 72 6.59 -4.67 -3.45
C GLN A 72 5.88 -5.77 -2.63
N ARG A 73 5.78 -7.00 -3.13
CA ARG A 73 5.22 -8.15 -2.37
C ARG A 73 6.06 -8.47 -1.13
N VAL A 74 7.39 -8.49 -1.27
CA VAL A 74 8.30 -8.72 -0.13
C VAL A 74 8.13 -7.65 0.95
N ALA A 75 7.81 -6.41 0.59
CA ALA A 75 7.49 -5.37 1.57
C ALA A 75 6.06 -5.51 2.14
N MET A 76 5.05 -5.77 1.32
CA MET A 76 3.63 -5.75 1.73
C MET A 76 3.19 -7.00 2.49
N TYR A 77 3.61 -8.20 2.08
CA TYR A 77 3.08 -9.46 2.60
C TYR A 77 3.45 -9.67 4.08
N PRO A 78 4.66 -9.36 4.55
CA PRO A 78 4.95 -9.43 5.98
C PRO A 78 4.16 -8.40 6.78
N ILE A 79 3.86 -7.22 6.22
CA ILE A 79 3.00 -6.22 6.89
C ILE A 79 1.59 -6.80 7.10
N ALA A 80 1.05 -7.54 6.13
CA ALA A 80 -0.25 -8.19 6.30
C ALA A 80 -0.24 -9.20 7.47
N LEU A 81 0.84 -9.98 7.61
CA LEU A 81 1.00 -10.92 8.72
C LEU A 81 1.19 -10.19 10.06
N ILE A 82 2.05 -9.16 10.12
CA ILE A 82 2.26 -8.32 11.30
C ILE A 82 0.94 -7.67 11.72
N GLY A 83 0.19 -7.11 10.76
CA GLY A 83 -1.12 -6.50 10.98
C GLY A 83 -2.14 -7.49 11.54
N LEU A 84 -2.13 -8.74 11.07
CA LEU A 84 -2.99 -9.81 11.60
C LEU A 84 -2.67 -10.12 13.06
N VAL A 85 -1.39 -10.30 13.38
CA VAL A 85 -0.93 -10.55 14.75
C VAL A 85 -1.26 -9.35 15.66
N ALA A 86 -1.03 -8.12 15.17
CA ALA A 86 -1.34 -6.89 15.89
C ALA A 86 -2.85 -6.75 16.16
N PHE A 87 -3.69 -7.13 15.22
CA PHE A 87 -5.15 -7.14 15.38
C PHE A 87 -5.59 -8.14 16.47
N ILE A 88 -5.07 -9.37 16.42
CA ILE A 88 -5.40 -10.42 17.40
C ILE A 88 -4.91 -10.05 18.80
N ARG A 89 -3.68 -9.54 18.91
CA ARG A 89 -3.05 -9.19 20.19
C ARG A 89 -3.41 -7.80 20.71
N ARG A 90 -4.09 -6.98 19.91
CA ARG A 90 -4.30 -5.54 20.15
C ARG A 90 -2.98 -4.81 20.44
N ASP A 91 -1.93 -5.16 19.71
CA ASP A 91 -0.58 -4.63 19.90
C ASP A 91 -0.37 -3.34 19.09
N ALA A 92 -0.39 -2.20 19.79
CA ALA A 92 -0.12 -0.89 19.21
C ALA A 92 1.35 -0.69 18.80
N GLY A 93 2.28 -1.50 19.35
CA GLY A 93 3.71 -1.46 19.07
C GLY A 93 4.08 -1.99 17.67
N ALA A 94 3.17 -2.69 17.01
CA ALA A 94 3.37 -3.18 15.64
C ALA A 94 3.75 -2.08 14.64
N ARG A 95 3.36 -0.82 14.91
CA ARG A 95 3.72 0.38 14.12
C ARG A 95 5.23 0.48 13.83
N PHE A 96 6.08 0.07 14.78
CA PHE A 96 7.54 0.21 14.64
C PHE A 96 8.13 -0.73 13.60
N TYR A 97 7.45 -1.84 13.30
CA TYR A 97 7.82 -2.76 12.23
C TYR A 97 7.14 -2.39 10.91
N VAL A 98 5.87 -1.96 10.98
CA VAL A 98 5.09 -1.60 9.79
C VAL A 98 5.66 -0.38 9.08
N LEU A 99 6.02 0.68 9.82
CA LEU A 99 6.52 1.94 9.26
C LEU A 99 7.76 1.79 8.35
N PRO A 100 8.88 1.20 8.79
CA PRO A 100 10.07 1.08 7.94
C PRO A 100 9.80 0.22 6.70
N MET A 101 9.03 -0.86 6.85
CA MET A 101 8.67 -1.73 5.72
C MET A 101 7.78 -1.00 4.71
N ALA A 102 6.79 -0.25 5.20
CA ALA A 102 5.89 0.54 4.35
C ALA A 102 6.64 1.67 3.63
N ALA A 103 7.60 2.33 4.29
CA ALA A 103 8.45 3.35 3.69
C ALA A 103 9.28 2.78 2.53
N ILE A 104 9.93 1.62 2.71
CA ILE A 104 10.66 0.95 1.65
C ILE A 104 9.74 0.59 0.48
N GLY A 105 8.56 0.02 0.78
CA GLY A 105 7.55 -0.30 -0.22
C GLY A 105 7.04 0.92 -0.99
N ALA A 106 6.83 2.06 -0.31
CA ALA A 106 6.43 3.32 -0.91
C ALA A 106 7.49 3.85 -1.89
N CYS A 107 8.78 3.81 -1.53
CA CYS A 107 9.85 4.21 -2.42
C CYS A 107 9.90 3.34 -3.69
N ILE A 108 9.80 2.02 -3.53
CA ILE A 108 9.81 1.07 -4.65
C ILE A 108 8.59 1.26 -5.55
N SER A 109 7.39 1.39 -4.97
CA SER A 109 6.15 1.58 -5.73
C SER A 109 6.06 2.95 -6.39
N GLY A 110 6.59 4.01 -5.75
CA GLY A 110 6.72 5.33 -6.35
C GLY A 110 7.64 5.31 -7.57
N TRP A 111 8.80 4.66 -7.47
CA TRP A 111 9.70 4.48 -8.62
C TRP A 111 9.04 3.67 -9.73
N HIS A 112 8.41 2.55 -9.38
CA HIS A 112 7.74 1.68 -10.35
C HIS A 112 6.62 2.41 -11.10
N TYR A 113 5.78 3.15 -10.38
CA TYR A 113 4.74 3.97 -10.99
C TYR A 113 5.31 5.09 -11.88
N LEU A 114 6.44 5.68 -11.51
CA LEU A 114 7.11 6.69 -12.33
C LEU A 114 7.60 6.12 -13.67
N ILE A 115 8.26 4.96 -13.66
CA ILE A 115 8.78 4.34 -14.89
C ILE A 115 7.66 3.80 -15.79
N GLU A 116 6.50 3.40 -15.25
CA GLU A 116 5.30 3.10 -16.05
C GLU A 116 4.84 4.31 -16.89
N TRP A 117 4.98 5.53 -16.35
CA TRP A 117 4.64 6.77 -17.06
C TRP A 117 5.77 7.32 -17.93
N ARG A 118 7.02 7.01 -17.58
CA ARG A 118 8.21 7.43 -18.31
C ARG A 118 9.12 6.23 -18.60
N PRO A 119 8.76 5.35 -19.54
CA PRO A 119 9.50 4.11 -19.82
C PRO A 119 10.97 4.32 -20.17
N GLY A 120 11.32 5.47 -20.77
CA GLY A 120 12.71 5.81 -21.11
C GLY A 120 13.65 6.01 -19.90
N LEU A 121 13.11 6.03 -18.67
CA LEU A 121 13.91 6.02 -17.45
C LEU A 121 14.35 4.61 -17.03
N ASP A 122 13.73 3.55 -17.55
CA ASP A 122 14.19 2.19 -17.26
C ASP A 122 15.42 1.87 -18.12
N THR A 123 16.52 1.55 -17.46
CA THR A 123 17.79 1.17 -18.08
C THR A 123 17.82 -0.32 -18.48
N GLY A 124 16.66 -0.96 -18.66
CA GLY A 124 16.53 -2.39 -18.95
C GLY A 124 16.67 -3.29 -17.73
N SER A 125 16.38 -2.77 -16.53
CA SER A 125 16.65 -3.43 -15.25
C SER A 125 15.77 -4.67 -15.02
N CYS A 126 14.60 -4.71 -15.67
CA CYS A 126 13.57 -5.71 -15.42
C CYS A 126 13.40 -6.76 -16.54
N SER A 127 13.76 -6.44 -17.78
CA SER A 127 13.46 -7.26 -18.97
C SER A 127 14.32 -8.53 -19.11
N ALA A 128 15.37 -8.69 -18.29
CA ALA A 128 16.30 -9.82 -18.39
C ALA A 128 15.72 -11.18 -17.95
N THR A 129 14.67 -11.20 -17.11
CA THR A 129 14.16 -12.43 -16.47
C THR A 129 12.63 -12.52 -16.38
N GLY A 130 11.87 -11.68 -17.09
CA GLY A 130 10.41 -11.62 -16.98
C GLY A 130 9.78 -10.45 -17.75
N PRO A 131 8.48 -10.15 -17.52
CA PRO A 131 7.82 -8.99 -18.11
C PRO A 131 8.50 -7.68 -17.69
N SER A 132 8.46 -6.67 -18.55
CA SER A 132 9.08 -5.39 -18.25
C SER A 132 8.36 -4.73 -17.07
N CYS A 133 9.10 -3.96 -16.27
CA CYS A 133 8.49 -3.13 -15.21
C CYS A 133 7.80 -1.88 -15.77
N THR A 134 7.89 -1.65 -17.07
CA THR A 134 7.14 -0.59 -17.76
C THR A 134 5.81 -1.08 -18.32
N ASP A 135 5.58 -2.40 -18.32
CA ASP A 135 4.40 -3.02 -18.90
C ASP A 135 3.21 -2.85 -17.96
N ILE A 136 2.11 -2.31 -18.49
CA ILE A 136 0.90 -2.03 -17.72
C ILE A 136 -0.16 -3.07 -18.10
N TRP A 137 -0.48 -3.96 -17.17
CA TRP A 137 -1.54 -4.96 -17.35
C TRP A 137 -2.92 -4.33 -17.55
N PHE A 138 -3.25 -3.36 -16.70
CA PHE A 138 -4.45 -2.55 -16.85
C PHE A 138 -4.26 -1.16 -16.25
N ARG A 139 -5.09 -0.23 -16.72
CA ARG A 139 -5.13 1.15 -16.24
C ARG A 139 -6.57 1.57 -16.07
N SER A 140 -6.98 1.77 -14.82
CA SER A 140 -8.31 2.26 -14.49
C SER A 140 -8.30 3.78 -14.33
N PHE A 141 -9.42 4.43 -14.67
CA PHE A 141 -9.60 5.89 -14.57
C PHE A 141 -8.54 6.74 -15.29
N GLY A 142 -7.75 6.15 -16.21
CA GLY A 142 -6.70 6.83 -16.97
C GLY A 142 -5.38 7.06 -16.22
N PHE A 143 -5.33 6.86 -14.90
CA PHE A 143 -4.11 7.04 -14.10
C PHE A 143 -3.75 5.85 -13.22
N LEU A 144 -4.72 5.08 -12.76
CA LEU A 144 -4.48 4.10 -11.71
C LEU A 144 -4.05 2.75 -12.29
N THR A 145 -2.81 2.36 -12.01
CA THR A 145 -2.21 1.07 -12.35
C THR A 145 -2.02 0.21 -11.10
N LEU A 146 -1.57 -1.03 -11.29
CA LEU A 146 -1.19 -1.93 -10.18
C LEU A 146 -0.13 -1.30 -9.27
N ALA A 147 0.92 -0.69 -9.84
CA ALA A 147 1.96 -0.01 -9.06
C ALA A 147 1.40 1.21 -8.31
N GLY A 148 0.50 1.98 -8.95
CA GLY A 148 -0.17 3.11 -8.30
C GLY A 148 -1.06 2.68 -7.12
N MET A 149 -1.78 1.56 -7.24
CA MET A 149 -2.57 1.01 -6.15
C MET A 149 -1.71 0.55 -4.97
N ALA A 150 -0.56 -0.09 -5.25
CA ALA A 150 0.40 -0.47 -4.22
C ALA A 150 0.96 0.76 -3.49
N LEU A 151 1.28 1.83 -4.23
CA LEU A 151 1.74 3.09 -3.65
C LEU A 151 0.70 3.68 -2.68
N ILE A 152 -0.58 3.72 -3.08
CA ILE A 152 -1.66 4.18 -2.19
C ILE A 152 -1.71 3.33 -0.91
N GLY A 153 -1.62 2.00 -1.04
CA GLY A 153 -1.59 1.10 0.12
C GLY A 153 -0.44 1.38 1.07
N PHE A 154 0.78 1.56 0.56
CA PHE A 154 1.94 1.89 1.40
C PHE A 154 1.81 3.26 2.06
N LEU A 155 1.34 4.28 1.34
CA LEU A 155 1.11 5.62 1.92
C LEU A 155 0.05 5.57 3.03
N ALA A 156 -1.04 4.81 2.83
CA ALA A 156 -2.07 4.61 3.85
C ALA A 156 -1.48 3.98 5.12
N LEU A 157 -0.66 2.93 4.95
CA LEU A 157 0.04 2.27 6.07
C LEU A 157 0.97 3.22 6.81
N ILE A 158 1.72 4.06 6.09
CA ILE A 158 2.61 5.08 6.69
C ILE A 158 1.79 6.07 7.51
N VAL A 159 0.76 6.69 6.92
CA VAL A 159 -0.04 7.73 7.58
C VAL A 159 -0.69 7.18 8.86
N VAL A 160 -1.32 6.00 8.78
CA VAL A 160 -2.04 5.39 9.92
C VAL A 160 -1.09 5.00 11.06
N ASN A 161 0.09 4.47 10.73
CA ASN A 161 1.05 4.00 11.74
C ASN A 161 2.02 5.09 12.24
N ALA A 162 2.10 6.24 11.55
CA ALA A 162 2.94 7.36 11.95
C ALA A 162 2.32 8.18 13.09
N ILE A 163 0.98 8.23 13.16
CA ILE A 163 0.25 8.99 14.19
C ILE A 163 0.74 8.58 15.59
N PRO A 164 1.34 9.48 16.39
CA PRO A 164 1.82 9.17 17.73
C PRO A 164 0.67 8.87 18.68
N GLU A 165 0.91 8.01 19.68
CA GLU A 165 0.01 7.92 20.83
C GLU A 165 0.07 9.22 21.64
N PRO A 166 -1.02 9.64 22.29
CA PRO A 166 -0.95 10.72 23.26
C PRO A 166 0.08 10.36 24.34
N VAL A 167 0.87 11.34 24.75
CA VAL A 167 1.77 11.18 25.89
C VAL A 167 0.88 11.29 27.13
N ASP A 168 0.72 10.18 27.86
CA ASP A 168 0.06 10.20 29.16
C ASP A 168 0.92 11.04 30.12
N GLU A 169 0.42 12.19 30.57
CA GLU A 169 1.02 13.01 31.65
C GLU A 169 0.75 12.41 33.03
#